data_AF-A0A524EHS5-F1
#
_entry.id   AF-A0A524EHS5-F1
#
_cell.length_a   1.000
_cell.length_b   1.000
_cell.length_c   1.000
_cell.angle_alpha   90.00
_cell.angle_beta   90.00
_cell.angle_gamma   90.00
#
_symmetry.space_group_name_H-M   'P 1'
#
loop_
_entity.id
_entity.type
_entity.pdbx_description
1 polymer ?
#
loop_
_entity_poly.entity_id
_entity_poly.type
_entity_poly.pdbx_seq_one_letter_code
_entity_poly.pdbx_strand_id
1 'polypeptide(L)'
;MVKKRKKRVKRGHPIAILIGLHDNNAVFWRIFSETIRLYFKINRGRKRRNQDEKQLYHFHEKIINTLRPIIKEGIRSVILLSPPKEEYSDEFLNHVNKHHSWLLKKGENQVVFSKIIGNQAKAQKDVYYLKTQEYFKNIIDETSNQEGLLILEELTEIINKNERFSKILYTWREIDQELRLIKQNPNFTKPNYIILTEEYLKNPKNRNNTHRILQIAKNLGIKTKIVSQESEAGAMVNNFGGLVCYFKLKLG
;
A
#
# COMPACT_ATOMS: atom_id res chain seq x y z
N MET A 1 28.01 -27.73 -20.77
CA MET A 1 26.84 -27.57 -19.87
C MET A 1 26.39 -26.11 -19.86
N VAL A 2 25.24 -25.80 -20.48
CA VAL A 2 24.67 -24.45 -20.45
C VAL A 2 24.07 -24.21 -19.05
N LYS A 3 24.64 -23.28 -18.28
CA LYS A 3 24.09 -22.85 -16.98
C LYS A 3 22.66 -22.34 -17.22
N LYS A 4 21.63 -23.10 -16.81
CA LYS A 4 20.23 -22.64 -16.79
C LYS A 4 20.18 -21.32 -16.01
N ARG A 5 19.93 -20.21 -16.71
CA ARG A 5 19.68 -18.90 -16.10
C ARG A 5 18.56 -19.08 -15.07
N LYS A 6 18.83 -18.85 -13.78
CA LYS A 6 17.82 -18.83 -12.72
C LYS A 6 16.67 -17.92 -13.19
N LYS A 7 15.47 -18.48 -13.38
CA LYS A 7 14.27 -17.70 -13.72
C LYS A 7 14.12 -16.62 -12.65
N ARG A 8 14.17 -15.34 -13.04
CA ARG A 8 13.92 -14.22 -12.12
C ARG A 8 12.49 -14.37 -11.61
N VAL A 9 12.35 -14.59 -10.31
CA VAL A 9 11.04 -14.61 -9.65
C VAL A 9 10.41 -13.24 -9.82
N LYS A 10 9.23 -13.19 -10.45
CA LYS A 10 8.48 -11.95 -10.61
C LYS A 10 8.11 -11.43 -9.22
N ARG A 11 8.42 -10.17 -8.93
CA ARG A 11 8.14 -9.56 -7.62
C ARG A 11 6.64 -9.38 -7.39
N GLY A 12 5.87 -9.12 -8.45
CA GLY A 12 4.49 -8.66 -8.32
C GLY A 12 4.41 -7.16 -8.07
N HIS A 13 3.20 -6.62 -7.96
CA HIS A 13 2.94 -5.24 -7.58
C HIS A 13 2.81 -5.12 -6.05
N PRO A 14 3.13 -3.96 -5.44
CA PRO A 14 2.99 -3.77 -4.00
C PRO A 14 1.51 -3.78 -3.59
N ILE A 15 1.20 -4.44 -2.48
CA ILE A 15 -0.16 -4.55 -1.93
C ILE A 15 -0.24 -3.91 -0.55
N ALA A 16 0.61 -4.34 0.37
CA ALA A 16 0.53 -3.96 1.78
C ALA A 16 1.90 -3.98 2.46
N ILE A 17 1.93 -3.49 3.71
CA ILE A 17 3.04 -3.68 4.65
C ILE A 17 2.58 -4.58 5.79
N LEU A 18 3.37 -5.61 6.10
CA LEU A 18 3.23 -6.38 7.34
C LEU A 18 4.27 -5.88 8.36
N ILE A 19 3.84 -5.59 9.57
CA ILE A 19 4.70 -5.22 10.69
C ILE A 19 4.56 -6.30 11.78
N GLY A 20 5.59 -7.13 11.91
CA GLY A 20 5.72 -8.04 13.04
C GLY A 20 6.22 -7.28 14.27
N LEU A 21 5.33 -7.05 15.24
CA LEU A 21 5.62 -6.42 16.52
C LEU A 21 5.98 -7.50 17.52
N HIS A 22 7.19 -7.44 18.06
CA HIS A 22 7.71 -8.42 19.00
C HIS A 22 8.37 -7.74 20.21
N ASP A 23 8.59 -8.51 21.28
CA ASP A 23 9.13 -8.05 22.56
C ASP A 23 10.43 -7.21 22.42
N ASN A 24 11.27 -7.51 21.43
CA ASN A 24 12.57 -6.84 21.22
C ASN A 24 12.69 -6.02 19.94
N ASN A 25 11.74 -6.11 19.00
CA ASN A 25 11.85 -5.44 17.72
C ASN A 25 10.51 -5.32 16.99
N ALA A 26 10.48 -4.44 15.99
CA ALA A 26 9.49 -4.45 14.92
C ALA A 26 10.18 -4.86 13.61
N VAL A 27 9.57 -5.77 12.85
CA VAL A 27 10.10 -6.23 11.55
C VAL A 27 9.09 -5.88 10.45
N PHE A 28 9.54 -5.13 9.45
CA PHE A 28 8.72 -4.66 8.34
C PHE A 28 8.93 -5.54 7.11
N TRP A 29 7.82 -5.97 6.53
CA TRP A 29 7.78 -6.78 5.33
C TRP A 29 6.93 -6.09 4.27
N ARG A 30 7.49 -5.84 3.08
CA ARG A 30 6.71 -5.38 1.93
C ARG A 30 6.04 -6.60 1.29
N ILE A 31 4.70 -6.60 1.25
CA ILE A 31 3.89 -7.60 0.59
C ILE A 31 3.66 -7.16 -0.85
N PHE A 32 4.01 -8.05 -1.78
CA PHE A 32 3.70 -7.95 -3.19
C PHE A 32 2.78 -9.11 -3.57
N SER A 33 2.04 -8.96 -4.69
CA SER A 33 1.13 -9.99 -5.20
C SER A 33 1.78 -11.38 -5.34
N GLU A 34 3.07 -11.43 -5.67
CA GLU A 34 3.78 -12.70 -5.87
C GLU A 34 4.76 -13.04 -4.73
N THR A 35 5.27 -12.04 -4.01
CA THR A 35 6.39 -12.23 -3.07
C THR A 35 6.24 -11.37 -1.83
N ILE A 36 6.83 -11.81 -0.72
CA ILE A 36 6.98 -10.99 0.48
C ILE A 36 8.47 -10.79 0.71
N ARG A 37 8.88 -9.55 1.02
CA ARG A 37 10.30 -9.18 1.16
C ARG A 37 10.52 -8.41 2.43
N LEU A 38 11.61 -8.75 3.13
CA LEU A 38 12.09 -7.96 4.24
C LEU A 38 12.36 -6.54 3.75
N TYR A 39 11.86 -5.56 4.49
CA TYR A 39 12.04 -4.16 4.18
C TYR A 39 12.95 -3.49 5.20
N PHE A 40 12.61 -3.59 6.49
CA PHE A 40 13.33 -2.91 7.55
C PHE A 40 13.14 -3.61 8.89
N LYS A 41 14.03 -3.33 9.85
CA LYS A 41 13.92 -3.84 11.22
C LYS A 41 14.29 -2.75 12.22
N ILE A 42 13.44 -2.54 13.21
CA ILE A 42 13.65 -1.59 14.31
C ILE A 42 13.89 -2.38 15.59
N ASN A 43 15.06 -2.21 16.21
CA ASN A 43 15.35 -2.83 17.50
C ASN A 43 14.88 -1.93 18.65
N ARG A 44 14.29 -2.54 19.68
CA ARG A 44 13.86 -1.88 20.92
C ARG A 44 15.01 -1.68 21.91
N GLY A 45 16.12 -2.41 21.73
CA GLY A 45 17.29 -2.41 22.61
C GLY A 45 17.08 -3.21 23.90
N ARG A 46 15.88 -3.14 24.50
CA ARG A 46 15.46 -3.92 25.66
C ARG A 46 14.10 -4.59 25.40
N LYS A 47 13.78 -5.61 26.19
CA LYS A 47 12.46 -6.26 26.22
C LYS A 47 11.35 -5.26 26.60
N ARG A 48 10.14 -5.45 26.09
CA ARG A 48 8.95 -4.61 26.31
C ARG A 48 8.66 -4.37 27.77
N ARG A 49 8.76 -5.42 28.58
CA ARG A 49 8.53 -5.38 30.03
C ARG A 49 9.54 -4.51 30.81
N ASN A 50 10.69 -4.20 30.22
CA ASN A 50 11.78 -3.44 30.85
C ASN A 50 11.91 -2.02 30.29
N GLN A 51 10.86 -1.51 29.64
CA GLN A 51 10.86 -0.17 29.06
C GLN A 51 9.86 0.74 29.73
N ASP A 52 10.27 1.99 29.93
CA ASP A 52 9.40 3.06 30.39
C ASP A 52 8.54 3.63 29.24
N GLU A 53 7.55 4.44 29.59
CA GLU A 53 6.62 5.05 28.63
C GLU A 53 7.33 5.89 27.55
N LYS A 54 8.39 6.61 27.92
CA LYS A 54 9.16 7.45 27.00
C LYS A 54 9.86 6.59 25.93
N GLN A 55 10.43 5.46 26.32
CA GLN A 55 11.06 4.51 25.43
C GLN A 55 10.04 3.86 24.49
N LEU A 56 8.85 3.52 24.98
CA LEU A 56 7.75 3.01 24.16
C LEU A 56 7.27 4.03 23.14
N TYR A 57 7.06 5.27 23.58
CA TYR A 57 6.70 6.39 22.72
C TYR A 57 7.71 6.54 21.58
N HIS A 58 9.01 6.62 21.88
CA HIS A 58 10.05 6.72 20.87
C HIS A 58 10.11 5.51 19.93
N PHE A 59 9.82 4.31 20.43
CA PHE A 59 9.74 3.11 19.59
C PHE A 59 8.59 3.19 18.59
N HIS A 60 7.40 3.59 19.04
CA HIS A 60 6.25 3.79 18.15
C HIS A 60 6.47 4.94 17.17
N GLU A 61 7.08 6.06 17.59
CA GLU A 61 7.47 7.14 16.67
C GLU A 61 8.41 6.65 15.57
N LYS A 62 9.38 5.78 15.89
CA LYS A 62 10.26 5.18 14.88
C LYS A 62 9.48 4.32 13.88
N ILE A 63 8.47 3.57 14.32
CA ILE A 63 7.58 2.81 13.42
C ILE A 63 6.83 3.76 12.49
N ILE A 64 6.24 4.83 13.03
CA ILE A 64 5.51 5.83 12.23
C ILE A 64 6.41 6.52 11.22
N ASN A 65 7.60 6.95 11.63
CA ASN A 65 8.56 7.58 10.73
C ASN A 65 9.01 6.64 9.61
N THR A 66 9.03 5.33 9.87
CA THR A 66 9.32 4.31 8.85
C THR A 66 8.13 4.11 7.90
N LEU A 67 6.89 4.22 8.39
CA LEU A 67 5.66 4.10 7.58
C LEU A 67 5.41 5.32 6.67
N ARG A 68 5.70 6.54 7.15
CA ARG A 68 5.45 7.79 6.42
C ARG A 68 5.88 7.78 4.94
N PRO A 69 7.14 7.44 4.58
CA PRO A 69 7.54 7.39 3.17
C PRO A 69 6.78 6.33 2.37
N ILE A 70 6.41 5.21 2.99
CA ILE A 70 5.67 4.12 2.34
C ILE A 70 4.23 4.56 2.01
N ILE A 71 3.59 5.26 2.94
CA ILE A 71 2.25 5.84 2.75
C ILE A 71 2.29 6.89 1.63
N LYS A 72 3.35 7.70 1.59
CA LYS A 72 3.57 8.67 0.50
C LYS A 72 3.76 8.00 -0.86
N GLU A 73 4.40 6.83 -0.93
CA GLU A 73 4.48 5.99 -2.14
C GLU A 73 3.11 5.45 -2.58
N GLY A 74 2.09 5.53 -1.72
CA GLY A 74 0.71 5.16 -2.02
C GLY A 74 0.26 3.82 -1.43
N ILE A 75 1.09 3.14 -0.63
CA ILE A 75 0.72 1.90 0.06
C ILE A 75 0.15 2.25 1.45
N ARG A 76 -1.15 2.09 1.62
CA ARG A 76 -1.90 2.45 2.84
C ARG A 76 -2.50 1.25 3.56
N SER A 77 -2.37 0.04 3.01
CA SER A 77 -2.71 -1.20 3.70
C SER A 77 -1.58 -1.60 4.66
N VAL A 78 -1.85 -1.58 5.97
CA VAL A 78 -0.89 -1.97 7.01
C VAL A 78 -1.46 -3.08 7.88
N ILE A 79 -0.76 -4.21 7.90
CA ILE A 79 -1.12 -5.38 8.69
C ILE A 79 -0.17 -5.43 9.89
N LEU A 80 -0.74 -5.37 11.08
CA LEU A 80 -0.02 -5.51 12.34
C LEU A 80 -0.09 -6.96 12.78
N LEU A 81 1.05 -7.52 13.16
CA LEU A 81 1.11 -8.86 13.70
C LEU A 81 1.75 -8.81 15.09
N SER A 82 1.04 -9.33 16.09
CA SER A 82 1.57 -9.48 17.45
C SER A 82 1.45 -10.93 17.94
N PRO A 83 2.40 -11.40 18.78
CA PRO A 83 2.32 -12.69 19.45
C PRO A 83 1.00 -12.90 20.19
N PRO A 84 0.54 -14.16 20.33
CA PRO A 84 -0.58 -14.48 21.19
C PRO A 84 -0.36 -13.94 22.61
N LYS A 85 -1.43 -13.40 23.21
CA LYS A 85 -1.44 -12.81 24.57
C LYS A 85 -0.59 -11.55 24.75
N GLU A 86 -0.03 -10.98 23.68
CA GLU A 86 0.68 -9.71 23.72
C GLU A 86 -0.16 -8.61 23.05
N GLU A 87 -0.27 -7.46 23.73
CA GLU A 87 -1.10 -6.33 23.28
C GLU A 87 -0.35 -5.37 22.35
N TYR A 88 0.81 -5.74 21.79
CA TYR A 88 1.69 -4.80 21.08
C TYR A 88 1.02 -4.11 19.90
N SER A 89 0.15 -4.82 19.17
CA SER A 89 -0.63 -4.21 18.07
C SER A 89 -1.59 -3.15 18.60
N ASP A 90 -2.23 -3.41 19.74
CA ASP A 90 -3.18 -2.49 20.36
C ASP A 90 -2.46 -1.30 21.01
N GLU A 91 -1.32 -1.52 21.67
CA GLU A 91 -0.45 -0.45 22.18
C GLU A 91 -0.02 0.51 21.06
N PHE A 92 0.38 -0.04 19.90
CA PHE A 92 0.77 0.76 18.75
C PHE A 92 -0.42 1.51 18.15
N LEU A 93 -1.59 0.87 18.01
CA LEU A 93 -2.80 1.53 17.52
C LEU A 93 -3.28 2.63 18.48
N ASN A 94 -3.17 2.42 19.78
CA ASN A 94 -3.46 3.43 20.79
C ASN A 94 -2.53 4.64 20.65
N HIS A 95 -1.24 4.40 20.39
CA HIS A 95 -0.28 5.47 20.09
C HIS A 95 -0.66 6.23 18.80
N VAL A 96 -1.02 5.51 17.73
CA VAL A 96 -1.51 6.10 16.48
C VAL A 96 -2.73 6.97 16.75
N ASN A 97 -3.72 6.46 17.49
CA ASN A 97 -4.94 7.19 17.79
C ASN A 97 -4.65 8.48 18.59
N LYS A 98 -3.77 8.41 19.59
CA LYS A 98 -3.42 9.56 20.44
C LYS A 98 -2.58 10.62 19.73
N HIS A 99 -1.59 10.21 18.94
CA HIS A 99 -0.55 11.13 18.43
C HIS A 99 -0.57 11.31 16.90
N HIS A 100 -1.18 10.38 16.17
CA HIS A 100 -1.22 10.37 14.70
C HIS A 100 -2.62 10.07 14.17
N SER A 101 -3.67 10.60 14.81
CA SER A 101 -5.07 10.36 14.40
C SER A 101 -5.36 10.74 12.95
N TRP A 102 -4.55 11.62 12.35
CA TRP A 102 -4.58 11.95 10.92
C TRP A 102 -4.33 10.75 10.00
N LEU A 103 -3.72 9.67 10.49
CA LEU A 103 -3.60 8.38 9.78
C LEU A 103 -4.89 7.57 9.81
N LEU A 104 -5.82 7.83 10.73
CA LEU A 104 -7.08 7.09 10.86
C LEU A 104 -8.26 7.84 10.23
N LYS A 105 -8.15 9.17 10.18
CA LYS A 105 -9.18 10.05 9.63
C LYS A 105 -9.14 10.08 8.11
N LYS A 106 -10.30 10.33 7.50
CA LYS A 106 -10.47 10.51 6.05
C LYS A 106 -9.50 11.57 5.52
N GLY A 107 -8.71 11.21 4.50
CA GLY A 107 -7.76 12.12 3.87
C GLY A 107 -6.66 11.42 3.06
N GLU A 108 -5.75 12.22 2.49
CA GLU A 108 -4.67 11.74 1.60
C GLU A 108 -3.69 10.76 2.24
N ASN A 109 -3.71 10.65 3.57
CA ASN A 109 -2.80 9.80 4.33
C ASN A 109 -3.53 8.77 5.20
N GLN A 110 -4.83 8.59 5.01
CA GLN A 110 -5.58 7.58 5.75
C GLN A 110 -4.98 6.20 5.50
N VAL A 111 -4.77 5.43 6.55
CA VAL A 111 -4.19 4.08 6.56
C VAL A 111 -5.25 3.11 7.03
N VAL A 112 -5.34 1.96 6.36
CA VAL A 112 -6.16 0.84 6.78
C VAL A 112 -5.29 -0.10 7.59
N PHE A 113 -5.60 -0.22 8.88
CA PHE A 113 -4.92 -1.13 9.78
C PHE A 113 -5.73 -2.40 9.98
N SER A 114 -5.10 -3.55 9.82
CA SER A 114 -5.67 -4.85 10.21
C SER A 114 -4.72 -5.58 11.15
N LYS A 115 -5.27 -6.46 12.01
CA LYS A 115 -4.49 -7.18 13.03
C LYS A 115 -4.46 -8.67 12.74
N ILE A 116 -3.32 -9.28 13.02
CA ILE A 116 -3.11 -10.72 12.99
C ILE A 116 -2.46 -11.13 14.31
N ILE A 117 -2.98 -12.19 14.92
CA ILE A 117 -2.34 -12.79 16.10
C ILE A 117 -1.45 -13.93 15.62
N GLY A 118 -0.16 -13.86 15.93
CA GLY A 118 0.80 -14.85 15.49
C GLY A 118 2.21 -14.58 16.01
N ASN A 119 3.03 -15.63 16.06
CA ASN A 119 4.45 -15.52 16.38
C ASN A 119 5.34 -15.35 15.14
N GLN A 120 4.72 -15.44 13.97
CA GLN A 120 5.37 -15.47 12.68
C GLN A 120 5.65 -14.03 12.21
N ALA A 121 6.75 -13.79 11.49
CA ALA A 121 7.25 -12.48 10.98
C ALA A 121 8.59 -12.01 11.57
N LYS A 122 9.28 -12.83 12.37
CA LYS A 122 10.64 -12.54 12.82
C LYS A 122 11.67 -12.81 11.73
N ALA A 123 11.46 -13.87 10.96
CA ALA A 123 12.36 -14.33 9.92
C ALA A 123 11.60 -14.64 8.62
N GLN A 124 12.37 -14.77 7.53
CA GLN A 124 11.81 -14.99 6.20
C GLN A 124 11.03 -16.30 6.10
N LYS A 125 11.48 -17.37 6.79
CA LYS A 125 10.76 -18.65 6.88
C LYS A 125 9.36 -18.49 7.48
N ASP A 126 9.21 -17.63 8.47
CA ASP A 126 7.95 -17.43 9.18
C ASP A 126 6.92 -16.74 8.28
N VAL A 127 7.38 -15.78 7.49
CA VAL A 127 6.53 -15.05 6.54
C VAL A 127 6.14 -15.91 5.35
N TYR A 128 7.02 -16.83 4.92
CA TYR A 128 6.64 -17.83 3.93
C TYR A 128 5.55 -18.76 4.45
N TYR A 129 5.64 -19.20 5.71
CA TYR A 129 4.59 -19.98 6.35
C TYR A 129 3.29 -19.17 6.48
N LEU A 130 3.35 -17.89 6.88
CA LEU A 130 2.16 -17.02 6.91
C LEU A 130 1.47 -16.94 5.55
N LYS A 131 2.25 -16.79 4.46
CA LYS A 131 1.72 -16.71 3.10
C LYS A 131 0.90 -17.96 2.70
N THR A 132 1.17 -19.13 3.28
CA THR A 132 0.41 -20.35 2.99
C THR A 132 -0.90 -20.42 3.77
N GLN A 133 -1.10 -19.58 4.78
CA GLN A 133 -2.30 -19.59 5.60
C GLN A 133 -3.44 -18.83 4.92
N GLU A 134 -4.63 -19.41 4.93
CA GLU A 134 -5.82 -18.82 4.33
C GLU A 134 -6.23 -17.51 5.02
N TYR A 135 -6.24 -17.49 6.36
CA TYR A 135 -6.57 -16.28 7.13
C TYR A 135 -5.66 -15.09 6.76
N PHE A 136 -4.40 -15.34 6.44
CA PHE A 136 -3.44 -14.29 6.09
C PHE A 136 -3.75 -13.69 4.71
N LYS A 137 -4.17 -14.54 3.76
CA LYS A 137 -4.64 -14.07 2.44
C LYS A 137 -5.91 -13.24 2.59
N ASN A 138 -6.89 -13.76 3.33
CA ASN A 138 -8.16 -13.08 3.55
C ASN A 138 -7.96 -11.70 4.17
N ILE A 139 -7.09 -11.58 5.18
CA ILE A 139 -6.79 -10.28 5.80
C ILE A 139 -6.09 -9.34 4.81
N ILE A 140 -5.12 -9.82 4.03
CA ILE A 140 -4.48 -8.97 3.00
C ILE A 140 -5.52 -8.46 2.00
N ASP A 141 -6.40 -9.34 1.52
CA ASP A 141 -7.39 -9.02 0.51
C ASP A 141 -8.43 -8.04 1.05
N GLU A 142 -8.90 -8.25 2.28
CA GLU A 142 -9.82 -7.35 2.97
C GLU A 142 -9.19 -5.96 3.22
N THR A 143 -7.99 -5.90 3.81
CA THR A 143 -7.28 -4.63 4.04
C THR A 143 -7.06 -3.88 2.72
N SER A 144 -6.64 -4.61 1.68
CA SER A 144 -6.36 -4.04 0.36
C SER A 144 -7.63 -3.55 -0.35
N ASN A 145 -8.74 -4.26 -0.19
CA ASN A 145 -10.06 -3.85 -0.70
C ASN A 145 -10.53 -2.58 0.01
N GLN A 146 -10.48 -2.53 1.34
CA GLN A 146 -10.84 -1.34 2.11
C GLN A 146 -10.00 -0.12 1.71
N GLU A 147 -8.69 -0.27 1.51
CA GLU A 147 -7.84 0.79 0.96
C GLU A 147 -8.33 1.23 -0.44
N GLY A 148 -8.65 0.26 -1.30
CA GLY A 148 -9.17 0.53 -2.64
C GLY A 148 -10.47 1.34 -2.61
N LEU A 149 -11.41 0.96 -1.74
CA LEU A 149 -12.68 1.66 -1.56
C LEU A 149 -12.51 3.09 -1.07
N LEU A 150 -11.60 3.34 -0.12
CA LEU A 150 -11.29 4.70 0.34
C LEU A 150 -10.73 5.59 -0.78
N ILE A 151 -9.88 5.02 -1.64
CA ILE A 151 -9.34 5.76 -2.80
C ILE A 151 -10.46 6.04 -3.83
N LEU A 152 -11.40 5.12 -4.01
CA LEU A 152 -12.53 5.26 -4.93
C LEU A 152 -13.60 6.20 -4.38
N GLU A 153 -13.75 6.31 -3.07
CA GLU A 153 -14.60 7.32 -2.44
C GLU A 153 -14.13 8.74 -2.83
N GLU A 154 -12.81 8.98 -2.81
CA GLU A 154 -12.21 10.24 -3.30
C GLU A 154 -12.55 10.50 -4.77
N LEU A 155 -12.52 9.46 -5.63
CA LEU A 155 -12.93 9.57 -7.03
C LEU A 155 -14.42 9.91 -7.17
N THR A 156 -15.29 9.24 -6.41
CA THR A 156 -16.73 9.48 -6.42
C THR A 156 -17.07 10.92 -6.00
N GLU A 157 -16.38 11.46 -5.01
CA GLU A 157 -16.53 12.88 -4.63
C GLU A 157 -16.17 13.83 -5.79
N ILE A 158 -15.10 13.53 -6.53
CA ILE A 158 -14.68 14.34 -7.69
C ILE A 158 -15.73 14.31 -8.79
N ILE A 159 -16.27 13.12 -9.08
CA ILE A 159 -17.34 12.93 -10.08
C ILE A 159 -18.58 13.75 -9.68
N ASN A 160 -19.01 13.67 -8.42
CA ASN A 160 -20.24 14.30 -7.96
C ASN A 160 -20.15 15.83 -7.83
N LYS A 161 -18.97 16.37 -7.47
CA LYS A 161 -18.80 17.83 -7.30
C LYS A 161 -18.70 18.58 -8.63
N ASN A 162 -18.45 17.89 -9.75
CA ASN A 162 -18.28 18.46 -11.09
C ASN A 162 -17.34 19.69 -11.09
N GLU A 163 -16.21 19.58 -10.39
CA GLU A 163 -15.25 20.66 -10.28
C GLU A 163 -14.62 20.94 -11.66
N ARG A 164 -14.72 22.19 -12.13
CA ARG A 164 -14.30 22.64 -13.48
C ARG A 164 -12.88 22.25 -13.92
N PHE A 165 -11.99 21.89 -12.98
CA PHE A 165 -10.58 21.58 -13.22
C PHE A 165 -10.18 20.17 -12.80
N SER A 166 -11.11 19.37 -12.31
CA SER A 166 -10.87 17.96 -12.04
C SER A 166 -10.90 17.17 -13.35
N LYS A 167 -9.98 16.21 -13.48
CA LYS A 167 -9.80 15.43 -14.70
C LYS A 167 -9.82 13.95 -14.36
N ILE A 168 -10.58 13.18 -15.13
CA ILE A 168 -10.67 11.72 -15.00
C ILE A 168 -10.36 11.12 -16.37
N LEU A 169 -9.46 10.14 -16.39
CA LEU A 169 -8.97 9.46 -17.59
C LEU A 169 -9.19 7.95 -17.44
N TYR A 170 -9.56 7.29 -18.53
CA TYR A 170 -10.01 5.90 -18.52
C TYR A 170 -9.14 4.99 -19.38
N THR A 171 -8.30 5.56 -20.24
CA THR A 171 -7.46 4.81 -21.17
C THR A 171 -5.98 5.02 -20.91
N TRP A 172 -5.18 4.01 -21.25
CA TRP A 172 -3.73 4.11 -21.17
C TRP A 172 -3.17 5.22 -22.06
N ARG A 173 -3.84 5.56 -23.17
CA ARG A 173 -3.40 6.60 -24.12
C ARG A 173 -3.50 7.99 -23.50
N GLU A 174 -4.63 8.30 -22.90
CA GLU A 174 -4.85 9.57 -22.19
C GLU A 174 -3.86 9.72 -21.04
N ILE A 175 -3.70 8.67 -20.24
CA ILE A 175 -2.77 8.69 -19.10
C ILE A 175 -1.33 8.89 -19.59
N ASP A 176 -0.91 8.17 -20.63
CA ASP A 176 0.44 8.31 -21.17
C ASP A 176 0.72 9.73 -21.68
N GLN A 177 -0.26 10.38 -22.31
CA GLN A 177 -0.14 11.76 -22.76
C GLN A 177 0.12 12.72 -21.59
N GLU A 178 -0.67 12.62 -20.51
CA GLU A 178 -0.45 13.43 -19.32
C GLU A 178 0.90 13.17 -18.66
N LEU A 179 1.29 11.89 -18.54
CA LEU A 179 2.57 11.53 -17.94
C LEU A 179 3.77 12.07 -18.74
N ARG A 180 3.65 12.17 -20.08
CA ARG A 180 4.67 12.81 -20.92
C ARG A 180 4.75 14.31 -20.66
N LEU A 181 3.61 15.00 -20.54
CA LEU A 181 3.57 16.42 -20.22
C LEU A 181 4.22 16.70 -18.86
N ILE A 182 3.85 15.94 -17.82
CA ILE A 182 4.43 16.07 -16.47
C ILE A 182 5.93 15.78 -16.48
N LYS A 183 6.39 14.82 -17.29
CA LYS A 183 7.82 14.52 -17.42
C LYS A 183 8.60 15.67 -18.08
N GLN A 184 7.98 16.41 -19.01
CA GLN A 184 8.59 17.58 -19.66
C GLN A 184 8.58 18.80 -18.74
N ASN A 185 7.51 18.99 -17.97
CA ASN A 185 7.38 20.08 -17.01
C ASN A 185 6.87 19.55 -15.65
N PRO A 186 7.77 19.36 -14.67
CA PRO A 186 7.40 18.87 -13.34
C PRO A 186 6.45 19.77 -12.55
N ASN A 187 6.22 21.02 -12.98
CA ASN A 187 5.27 21.93 -12.35
C ASN A 187 3.81 21.59 -12.69
N PHE A 188 3.56 20.73 -13.68
CA PHE A 188 2.21 20.26 -13.94
C PHE A 188 1.66 19.42 -12.78
N THR A 189 0.36 19.60 -12.53
CA THR A 189 -0.38 18.83 -11.55
C THR A 189 -0.23 17.34 -11.84
N LYS A 190 0.17 16.57 -10.83
CA LYS A 190 0.27 15.12 -10.92
C LYS A 190 -1.10 14.49 -10.63
N PRO A 191 -1.40 13.33 -11.23
CA PRO A 191 -2.54 12.53 -10.81
C PRO A 191 -2.47 12.22 -9.31
N ASN A 192 -3.64 12.20 -8.67
CA ASN A 192 -3.77 11.73 -7.30
C ASN A 192 -3.51 10.22 -7.24
N TYR A 193 -4.16 9.49 -8.15
CA TYR A 193 -4.03 8.05 -8.29
C TYR A 193 -4.16 7.58 -9.73
N ILE A 194 -3.43 6.52 -10.05
CA ILE A 194 -3.73 5.61 -11.16
C ILE A 194 -4.18 4.28 -10.54
N ILE A 195 -5.40 3.86 -10.81
CA ILE A 195 -6.01 2.64 -10.29
C ILE A 195 -6.30 1.70 -11.45
N LEU A 196 -6.01 0.41 -11.28
CA LEU A 196 -6.30 -0.59 -12.29
C LEU A 196 -6.63 -1.94 -11.65
N THR A 197 -7.40 -2.76 -12.36
CA THR A 197 -7.64 -4.14 -11.94
C THR A 197 -6.42 -5.02 -12.25
N GLU A 198 -6.28 -6.12 -11.50
CA GLU A 198 -5.28 -7.14 -11.82
C GLU A 198 -5.46 -7.70 -13.24
N GLU A 199 -6.70 -7.85 -13.70
CA GLU A 199 -7.02 -8.35 -15.03
C GLU A 199 -6.51 -7.38 -16.12
N TYR A 200 -6.75 -6.08 -15.95
CA TYR A 200 -6.24 -5.06 -16.86
C TYR A 200 -4.72 -5.10 -16.95
N LEU A 201 -4.03 -5.32 -15.82
CA LEU A 201 -2.57 -5.48 -15.77
C LEU A 201 -2.08 -6.74 -16.49
N LYS A 202 -2.84 -7.84 -16.42
CA LYS A 202 -2.52 -9.13 -17.05
C LYS A 202 -2.88 -9.16 -18.54
N ASN A 203 -3.73 -8.24 -19.02
CA ASN A 203 -4.23 -8.21 -20.40
C ASN A 203 -3.09 -8.08 -21.43
N PRO A 204 -2.87 -9.08 -22.31
CA PRO A 204 -1.76 -9.09 -23.25
C PRO A 204 -1.80 -7.96 -24.28
N LYS A 205 -3.00 -7.46 -24.64
CA LYS A 205 -3.15 -6.40 -25.67
C LYS A 205 -2.50 -5.09 -25.24
N ASN A 206 -2.58 -4.74 -23.96
CA ASN A 206 -2.09 -3.47 -23.41
C ASN A 206 -0.91 -3.61 -22.44
N ARG A 207 -0.49 -4.85 -22.13
CA ARG A 207 0.49 -5.17 -21.08
C ARG A 207 1.74 -4.30 -21.08
N ASN A 208 2.38 -4.12 -22.24
CA ASN A 208 3.62 -3.32 -22.34
C ASN A 208 3.37 -1.85 -22.04
N ASN A 209 2.26 -1.29 -22.53
CA ASN A 209 1.87 0.09 -22.27
C ASN A 209 1.53 0.30 -20.79
N THR A 210 0.75 -0.61 -20.20
CA THR A 210 0.38 -0.56 -18.78
C THR A 210 1.63 -0.63 -17.88
N HIS A 211 2.54 -1.56 -18.13
CA HIS A 211 3.79 -1.64 -17.35
C HIS A 211 4.66 -0.39 -17.50
N ARG A 212 4.73 0.19 -18.71
CA ARG A 212 5.48 1.43 -18.96
C ARG A 212 4.86 2.60 -18.19
N ILE A 213 3.53 2.74 -18.21
CA ILE A 213 2.80 3.76 -17.45
C ILE A 213 3.09 3.63 -15.95
N LEU A 214 2.99 2.42 -15.39
CA LEU A 214 3.28 2.18 -13.98
C LEU A 214 4.74 2.50 -13.62
N GLN A 215 5.69 2.23 -14.52
CA GLN A 215 7.09 2.58 -14.32
C GLN A 215 7.30 4.10 -14.33
N ILE A 216 6.68 4.81 -15.27
CA ILE A 216 6.75 6.29 -15.34
C ILE A 216 6.08 6.90 -14.10
N ALA A 217 4.89 6.44 -13.74
CA ALA A 217 4.16 6.88 -12.56
C ALA A 217 5.03 6.76 -11.31
N LYS A 218 5.66 5.60 -11.11
CA LYS A 218 6.60 5.39 -10.00
C LYS A 218 7.76 6.39 -10.03
N ASN A 219 8.38 6.62 -11.18
CA ASN A 219 9.50 7.56 -11.30
C ASN A 219 9.08 9.01 -11.02
N LEU A 220 7.84 9.37 -11.33
CA LEU A 220 7.27 10.68 -11.06
C LEU A 220 6.69 10.81 -9.64
N GLY A 221 6.71 9.73 -8.84
CA GLY A 221 6.13 9.71 -7.50
C GLY A 221 4.60 9.76 -7.48
N ILE A 222 3.96 9.30 -8.56
CA ILE A 222 2.50 9.20 -8.68
C ILE A 222 2.04 7.91 -7.99
N LYS A 223 1.00 8.02 -7.15
CA LYS A 223 0.46 6.88 -6.40
C LYS A 223 -0.28 5.94 -7.37
N THR A 224 -0.09 4.65 -7.19
CA THR A 224 -0.76 3.62 -7.99
C THR A 224 -1.39 2.57 -7.10
N LYS A 225 -2.61 2.14 -7.40
CA LYS A 225 -3.27 1.03 -6.69
C LYS A 225 -3.72 -0.02 -7.70
N ILE A 226 -3.38 -1.28 -7.42
CA ILE A 226 -3.91 -2.42 -8.17
C ILE A 226 -4.91 -3.13 -7.27
N VAL A 227 -6.10 -3.38 -7.79
CA VAL A 227 -7.21 -4.01 -7.07
C VAL A 227 -7.54 -5.37 -7.67
N SER A 228 -7.89 -6.34 -6.82
CA SER A 228 -8.39 -7.64 -7.28
C SER A 228 -9.75 -7.44 -7.94
N GLN A 229 -10.00 -8.07 -9.08
CA GLN A 229 -11.29 -8.01 -9.76
C GLN A 229 -12.43 -8.61 -8.94
N GLU A 230 -12.11 -9.60 -8.09
CA GLU A 230 -13.07 -10.28 -7.21
C GLU A 230 -13.48 -9.41 -6.01
N SER A 231 -12.76 -8.30 -5.78
CA SER A 231 -13.06 -7.35 -4.71
C SER A 231 -14.08 -6.31 -5.16
N GLU A 232 -14.80 -5.72 -4.20
CA GLU A 232 -15.75 -4.63 -4.45
C GLU A 232 -15.07 -3.44 -5.13
N ALA A 233 -13.89 -3.03 -4.66
CA ALA A 233 -13.09 -1.99 -5.32
C ALA A 233 -12.73 -2.37 -6.76
N GLY A 234 -12.46 -3.65 -7.01
CA GLY A 234 -12.24 -4.20 -8.35
C GLY A 234 -13.44 -4.03 -9.27
N ALA A 235 -14.62 -4.41 -8.79
CA ALA A 235 -15.87 -4.26 -9.52
C ALA A 235 -16.13 -2.79 -9.89
N MET A 236 -15.91 -1.86 -8.96
CA MET A 236 -16.05 -0.43 -9.21
C MET A 236 -15.06 0.08 -10.28
N VAL A 237 -13.78 -0.29 -10.20
CA VAL A 237 -12.78 0.09 -11.22
C VAL A 237 -13.13 -0.53 -12.58
N ASN A 238 -13.73 -1.72 -12.58
CA ASN A 238 -14.15 -2.39 -13.80
C ASN A 238 -15.28 -1.64 -14.54
N ASN A 239 -16.16 -0.94 -13.81
CA ASN A 239 -17.16 -0.06 -14.42
C ASN A 239 -16.55 1.08 -15.25
N PHE A 240 -15.28 1.42 -14.99
CA PHE A 240 -14.49 2.37 -15.79
C PHE A 240 -13.64 1.69 -16.88
N GLY A 241 -13.87 0.41 -17.18
CA GLY A 241 -13.07 -0.36 -18.14
C GLY A 241 -11.77 -0.93 -17.56
N GLY A 242 -11.65 -0.99 -16.23
CA GLY A 242 -10.54 -1.65 -15.54
C GLY A 242 -9.30 -0.80 -15.32
N LEU A 243 -9.32 0.48 -15.74
CA LEU A 243 -8.26 1.47 -15.54
C LEU A 243 -8.90 2.84 -15.34
N VAL A 244 -8.50 3.55 -14.30
CA VAL A 244 -8.92 4.93 -14.06
C VAL A 244 -7.78 5.74 -13.45
N CYS A 245 -7.66 6.98 -13.86
CA CYS A 245 -6.70 7.93 -13.35
C CYS A 245 -7.42 9.25 -13.09
N TYR A 246 -7.20 9.86 -11.93
CA TYR A 246 -7.86 11.12 -11.61
C TYR A 246 -6.91 12.15 -11.00
N PHE A 247 -7.30 13.41 -11.18
CA PHE A 247 -6.66 14.59 -10.66
C PHE A 247 -7.66 15.31 -9.77
N LYS A 248 -7.26 15.57 -8.53
CA LYS A 248 -7.99 16.40 -7.57
C LYS A 248 -7.29 17.74 -7.48
N LEU A 249 -8.05 18.82 -7.51
CA LEU A 249 -7.51 20.14 -7.24
C LEU A 249 -7.04 20.21 -5.78
N LYS A 250 -5.79 20.63 -5.55
CA LYS A 250 -5.38 21.15 -4.25
C LYS A 250 -5.70 22.64 -4.26
N LEU A 251 -6.83 23.03 -3.67
CA LEU A 251 -7.03 24.42 -3.30
C LEU A 251 -5.91 24.75 -2.29
N GLY A 252 -5.04 25.68 -2.68
CA GLY A 252 -3.97 26.21 -1.83
C GLY A 252 -4.53 27.08 -0.72
#